data_AF-A0A6P6IJF0-F1
#
_entry.id   AF-A0A6P6IJF0-F1
#
_cell.length_a   1.000
_cell.length_b   1.000
_cell.length_c   1.000
_cell.angle_alpha   90.00
_cell.angle_beta   90.00
_cell.angle_gamma   90.00
#
_symmetry.space_group_name_H-M   'P 1'
#
loop_
_entity.id
_entity.type
_entity.pdbx_description
1 polymer ?
#
loop_
_entity_poly.entity_id
_entity_poly.type
_entity_poly.pdbx_seq_one_letter_code
_entity_poly.pdbx_strand_id
1 'polypeptide(L)'
;MKPSSLITFTVLLALEILTPWTAEGTSTEKVKSGACPFRPHGLCLVYEPHECLNDWECPKDQKCCPSICSNKCLDPVDPSEQVKVNPGRCPLVIGECKEPKPLDTCLNDGDCLTGLKCCKGPCGNSCVEPLKDTFSPLQQD
;
A
#
# COMPACT_ATOMS: atom_id res chain seq x y z
N MET A 1 48.59 -46.65 30.76
CA MET A 1 48.25 -45.99 29.48
C MET A 1 47.26 -46.85 28.71
N LYS A 2 45.96 -46.50 28.76
CA LYS A 2 44.99 -46.74 27.67
C LYS A 2 43.71 -45.96 27.98
N PRO A 3 43.54 -44.74 27.42
CA PRO A 3 42.33 -43.96 27.60
C PRO A 3 41.26 -44.47 26.62
N SER A 4 40.62 -45.60 26.95
CA SER A 4 39.47 -46.12 26.17
C SER A 4 38.16 -45.36 26.46
N SER A 5 38.22 -44.27 27.23
CA SER A 5 37.07 -43.53 27.75
C SER A 5 36.82 -42.17 27.09
N LEU A 6 37.70 -41.71 26.21
CA LEU A 6 37.53 -40.42 25.52
C LEU A 6 36.86 -40.55 24.16
N ILE A 7 36.84 -41.75 23.57
CA ILE A 7 36.28 -41.97 22.21
C ILE A 7 34.76 -42.20 22.29
N THR A 8 34.23 -42.73 23.39
CA THR A 8 32.78 -42.93 23.57
C THR A 8 32.04 -41.61 23.81
N PHE A 9 32.69 -40.60 24.42
CA PHE A 9 32.11 -39.27 24.60
C PHE A 9 32.12 -38.42 23.31
N THR A 10 33.05 -38.67 22.37
CA THR A 10 33.08 -37.95 21.08
C THR A 10 31.95 -38.36 20.13
N VAL A 11 31.38 -39.56 20.30
CA VAL A 11 30.26 -40.03 19.45
C VAL A 11 28.91 -39.50 19.94
N LEU A 12 28.77 -39.18 21.23
CA LEU A 12 27.51 -38.70 21.82
C LEU A 12 27.26 -37.20 21.60
N LEU A 13 28.28 -36.39 21.32
CA LEU A 13 28.11 -34.97 20.99
C LEU A 13 27.74 -34.70 19.51
N ALA A 14 27.66 -35.74 18.68
CA ALA A 14 27.34 -35.61 17.25
C ALA A 14 25.86 -35.86 16.89
N LEU A 15 25.00 -36.24 17.84
CA LEU A 15 23.57 -36.54 17.58
C LEU A 15 22.58 -35.40 17.87
N GLU A 16 23.06 -34.23 18.29
CA GLU A 16 22.20 -33.06 18.60
C GLU A 16 21.87 -32.16 17.39
N ILE A 17 22.20 -32.55 16.15
CA ILE A 17 22.00 -31.69 14.95
C ILE A 17 20.88 -32.21 14.02
N LEU A 18 19.89 -32.93 14.55
CA LEU A 18 18.61 -33.13 13.86
C LEU A 18 17.52 -32.27 14.50
N THR A 19 17.80 -30.99 14.74
CA THR A 19 16.71 -30.02 14.73
C THR A 19 16.31 -29.84 13.27
N PRO A 20 15.05 -30.13 12.88
CA PRO A 20 14.57 -29.69 11.59
C PRO A 20 14.74 -28.18 11.58
N TRP A 21 15.66 -27.72 10.74
CA TRP A 21 15.76 -26.33 10.36
C TRP A 21 14.34 -25.85 10.12
N THR A 22 13.89 -24.85 10.88
CA THR A 22 12.71 -24.10 10.47
C THR A 22 13.07 -23.54 9.11
N ALA A 23 12.58 -24.19 8.06
CA ALA A 23 12.51 -23.56 6.77
C ALA A 23 11.61 -22.34 7.01
N GLU A 24 12.25 -21.21 7.33
CA GLU A 24 11.74 -19.92 6.94
C GLU A 24 11.65 -20.02 5.43
N GLY A 25 10.54 -20.59 4.98
CA GLY A 25 10.04 -20.35 3.66
C GLY A 25 9.85 -18.85 3.61
N THR A 26 10.88 -18.13 3.18
CA THR A 26 10.69 -17.05 2.23
C THR A 26 9.96 -17.70 1.06
N SER A 27 8.65 -17.87 1.22
CA SER A 27 7.76 -17.97 0.10
C SER A 27 8.08 -16.73 -0.70
N THR A 28 8.74 -16.91 -1.84
CA THR A 28 8.60 -15.95 -2.92
C THR A 28 7.13 -16.04 -3.31
N GLU A 29 6.26 -15.41 -2.52
CA GLU A 29 4.85 -15.30 -2.82
C GLU A 29 4.82 -14.58 -4.16
N LYS A 30 4.47 -15.34 -5.19
CA LYS A 30 4.44 -14.83 -6.54
C LYS A 30 3.35 -13.73 -6.52
N VAL A 31 3.72 -12.48 -6.74
CA VAL A 31 2.77 -11.35 -6.64
C VAL A 31 2.01 -11.27 -7.96
N LYS A 32 0.68 -11.11 -7.92
CA LYS A 32 -0.10 -10.90 -9.15
C LYS A 32 0.17 -9.50 -9.71
N SER A 33 0.15 -9.38 -11.03
CA SER A 33 0.43 -8.12 -11.74
C SER A 33 -0.58 -7.01 -11.42
N GLY A 34 -0.15 -5.76 -11.61
CA GLY A 34 -0.94 -4.56 -11.34
C GLY A 34 -0.90 -4.11 -9.89
N ALA A 35 -1.57 -3.00 -9.60
CA ALA A 35 -1.63 -2.38 -8.28
C ALA A 35 -3.04 -2.51 -7.67
N CYS A 36 -3.13 -2.40 -6.35
CA CYS A 36 -4.44 -2.26 -5.71
C CYS A 36 -5.07 -0.91 -6.08
N PRO A 37 -6.38 -0.86 -6.37
CA PRO A 37 -7.06 0.41 -6.58
C PRO A 37 -6.95 1.27 -5.32
N PHE A 38 -6.86 2.58 -5.50
CA PHE A 38 -6.85 3.49 -4.37
C PHE A 38 -8.17 3.38 -3.59
N ARG A 39 -8.07 3.29 -2.27
CA ARG A 39 -9.17 3.35 -1.32
C ARG A 39 -8.76 4.35 -0.24
N PRO A 40 -9.58 5.38 0.04
CA PRO A 40 -9.33 6.26 1.18
C PRO A 40 -9.18 5.43 2.44
N HIS A 41 -8.16 5.71 3.25
CA HIS A 41 -8.11 5.09 4.57
C HIS A 41 -9.23 5.69 5.44
N GLY A 42 -9.72 4.89 6.38
CA GLY A 42 -10.76 5.30 7.29
C GLY A 42 -10.59 4.62 8.64
N LEU A 43 -11.33 5.10 9.64
CA LEU A 43 -11.44 4.40 10.91
C LEU A 43 -12.28 3.14 10.72
N CYS A 44 -11.72 2.01 11.12
CA CYS A 44 -12.51 0.79 11.23
C CYS A 44 -13.32 0.81 12.52
N LEU A 45 -14.63 1.08 12.40
CA LEU A 45 -15.55 1.14 13.55
C LEU A 45 -16.21 -0.21 13.85
N VAL A 46 -16.19 -1.14 12.89
CA VAL A 46 -16.82 -2.46 12.98
C VAL A 46 -15.87 -3.49 12.41
N TYR A 47 -15.62 -4.57 13.16
CA TYR A 47 -14.80 -5.67 12.68
C TYR A 47 -15.40 -6.32 11.44
N GLU A 48 -14.57 -6.52 10.41
CA GLU A 48 -14.90 -7.25 9.21
C GLU A 48 -13.84 -8.32 8.97
N PRO A 49 -14.21 -9.60 8.77
CA PRO A 49 -13.23 -10.64 8.49
C PRO A 49 -12.53 -10.40 7.14
N HIS A 50 -11.24 -10.75 7.09
CA HIS A 50 -10.45 -10.72 5.86
C HIS A 50 -10.96 -11.79 4.87
N GLU A 51 -11.14 -11.40 3.60
CA GLU A 51 -11.45 -12.34 2.51
C GLU A 51 -10.22 -13.07 2.01
N CYS A 52 -9.05 -12.45 2.16
CA CYS A 52 -7.77 -12.97 1.70
C CYS A 52 -6.62 -12.48 2.61
N LEU A 53 -5.53 -13.22 2.64
CA LEU A 53 -4.26 -12.80 3.25
C LEU A 53 -3.20 -12.45 2.20
N ASN A 54 -3.27 -13.06 1.02
CA ASN A 54 -2.38 -12.80 -0.10
C ASN A 54 -3.11 -12.94 -1.45
N ASP A 55 -2.45 -12.53 -2.54
CA ASP A 55 -3.01 -12.54 -3.89
C ASP A 55 -3.49 -13.94 -4.35
N TRP A 56 -2.90 -15.02 -3.85
CA TRP A 56 -3.19 -16.40 -4.29
C TRP A 56 -4.54 -16.92 -3.81
N GLU A 57 -5.04 -16.37 -2.70
CA GLU A 57 -6.36 -16.69 -2.17
C GLU A 57 -7.48 -16.05 -3.02
N CYS A 58 -7.15 -15.02 -3.80
CA CYS A 58 -8.11 -14.32 -4.64
C CYS A 58 -8.32 -15.03 -6.00
N PRO A 59 -9.56 -15.04 -6.53
CA PRO A 59 -9.86 -15.68 -7.80
C PRO A 59 -9.21 -14.94 -8.98
N LYS A 60 -8.90 -15.67 -10.06
CA LYS A 60 -8.36 -15.11 -11.32
C LYS A 60 -7.15 -14.20 -11.07
N ASP A 61 -7.12 -13.02 -11.67
CA ASP A 61 -6.05 -12.03 -11.57
C ASP A 61 -6.28 -11.00 -10.44
N GLN A 62 -7.30 -11.20 -9.58
CA GLN A 62 -7.58 -10.29 -8.48
C GLN A 62 -6.47 -10.29 -7.44
N LYS A 63 -6.18 -9.11 -6.90
CA LYS A 63 -5.19 -8.89 -5.85
C LYS A 63 -5.85 -8.83 -4.48
N CYS A 64 -5.12 -9.26 -3.47
CA CYS A 64 -5.53 -9.10 -2.08
C CYS A 64 -5.14 -7.71 -1.60
N CYS A 65 -6.13 -6.84 -1.46
CA CYS A 65 -5.93 -5.43 -1.23
C CYS A 65 -6.44 -5.00 0.14
N PRO A 66 -5.70 -4.12 0.85
CA PRO A 66 -6.19 -3.54 2.09
C PRO A 66 -7.39 -2.64 1.80
N SER A 67 -8.46 -2.86 2.55
CA SER A 67 -9.62 -1.98 2.66
C SER A 67 -9.62 -1.31 4.05
N ILE A 68 -10.68 -0.60 4.40
CA ILE A 68 -10.78 0.15 5.66
C ILE A 68 -10.69 -0.79 6.88
N CYS A 69 -11.36 -1.94 6.83
CA CYS A 69 -11.49 -2.85 7.97
C CYS A 69 -10.93 -4.27 7.74
N SER A 70 -10.62 -4.61 6.49
CA SER A 70 -10.35 -5.99 6.07
C SER A 70 -9.51 -5.98 4.80
N ASN A 71 -9.05 -7.16 4.40
CA ASN A 71 -8.47 -7.36 3.07
C ASN A 71 -9.54 -7.94 2.15
N LYS A 72 -9.60 -7.42 0.93
CA LYS A 72 -10.59 -7.76 -0.08
C LYS A 72 -9.91 -8.17 -1.38
N CYS A 73 -10.53 -9.10 -2.10
CA CYS A 73 -10.09 -9.44 -3.45
C CYS A 73 -10.64 -8.41 -4.44
N LEU A 74 -9.76 -7.61 -5.04
CA LEU A 74 -10.12 -6.54 -5.95
C LEU A 74 -9.45 -6.73 -7.31
N ASP A 75 -10.11 -6.28 -8.37
CA ASP A 75 -9.51 -6.20 -9.69
C ASP A 75 -8.36 -5.19 -9.67
N PRO A 76 -7.16 -5.55 -10.17
CA PRO A 76 -6.01 -4.67 -10.15
C PRO A 76 -6.17 -3.52 -11.14
N VAL A 77 -5.53 -2.39 -10.83
CA VAL A 77 -5.38 -1.25 -11.75
C VAL A 77 -3.98 -1.25 -12.36
N ASP A 78 -3.87 -0.74 -13.59
CA ASP A 78 -2.57 -0.52 -14.23
C ASP A 78 -1.96 0.80 -13.70
N PRO A 79 -0.85 0.75 -12.95
CA PRO A 79 -0.21 1.97 -12.44
C PRO A 79 0.42 2.83 -13.54
N SER A 80 0.55 2.31 -14.77
CA SER A 80 1.06 3.04 -15.94
C SER A 80 -0.04 3.74 -16.75
N GLU A 81 -1.31 3.49 -16.44
CA GLU A 81 -2.43 4.13 -17.12
C GLU A 81 -2.41 5.65 -16.87
N GLN A 82 -2.59 6.43 -17.94
CA GLN A 82 -2.60 7.88 -17.82
C GLN A 82 -3.80 8.32 -17.00
N VAL A 83 -3.52 8.89 -15.82
CA VAL A 83 -4.55 9.49 -15.00
C VAL A 83 -5.16 10.68 -15.75
N LYS A 84 -6.49 10.69 -15.84
CA LYS A 84 -7.25 11.85 -16.29
C LYS A 84 -6.94 13.06 -15.40
N VAL A 85 -6.35 14.10 -15.98
CA VAL A 85 -6.11 15.38 -15.30
C VAL A 85 -7.29 16.30 -15.57
N ASN A 86 -7.94 16.77 -14.50
CA ASN A 86 -9.02 17.75 -14.61
C ASN A 86 -8.42 19.17 -14.83
N PRO A 87 -9.05 20.03 -15.64
CA PRO A 87 -8.53 21.36 -15.96
C PRO A 87 -8.47 22.29 -14.74
N GLY A 88 -7.64 23.34 -14.84
CA GLY A 88 -7.39 24.29 -13.75
C GLY A 88 -6.29 23.83 -12.79
N ARG A 89 -6.10 24.60 -11.71
CA ARG A 89 -4.99 24.42 -10.75
C ARG A 89 -5.48 24.27 -9.32
N CYS A 90 -4.66 23.64 -8.49
CA CYS A 90 -4.90 23.56 -7.06
C CYS A 90 -4.81 24.95 -6.41
N PRO A 91 -5.66 25.24 -5.42
CA PRO A 91 -5.52 26.45 -4.60
C PRO A 91 -4.20 26.43 -3.83
N LEU A 92 -3.67 27.61 -3.52
CA LEU A 92 -2.51 27.74 -2.65
C LEU A 92 -2.92 27.40 -1.22
N VAL A 93 -2.14 26.55 -0.57
CA VAL A 93 -2.33 26.17 0.82
C VAL A 93 -1.21 26.75 1.68
N ILE A 94 -1.58 27.44 2.75
CA ILE A 94 -0.65 28.00 3.73
C ILE A 94 -0.79 27.21 5.02
N GLY A 95 0.32 26.64 5.48
CA GLY A 95 0.39 25.88 6.71
C GLY A 95 0.22 24.37 6.51
N GLU A 96 0.67 23.62 7.51
CA GLU A 96 0.58 22.17 7.58
C GLU A 96 0.05 21.78 8.95
N CYS A 97 -0.73 20.70 9.02
CA CYS A 97 -1.17 20.13 10.27
C CYS A 97 0.01 19.45 10.98
N LYS A 98 -0.16 19.20 12.29
CA LYS A 98 0.85 18.50 13.10
C LYS A 98 0.68 16.98 13.08
N GLU A 99 -0.20 16.46 12.22
CA GLU A 99 -0.44 15.03 12.11
C GLU A 99 0.79 14.37 11.46
N PRO A 100 1.44 13.39 12.11
CA PRO A 100 2.63 12.74 11.55
C PRO A 100 2.36 12.01 10.23
N LYS A 101 1.15 11.47 10.07
CA LYS A 101 0.70 10.80 8.85
C LYS A 101 -0.67 11.33 8.45
N PRO A 102 -0.72 12.46 7.74
CA PRO A 102 -1.96 13.01 7.23
C PRO A 102 -2.67 12.00 6.32
N LEU A 103 -4.01 12.03 6.38
CA LEU A 103 -4.84 11.10 5.63
C LEU A 103 -5.15 11.66 4.25
N ASP A 104 -4.72 10.96 3.21
CA ASP A 104 -5.11 11.26 1.84
C ASP A 104 -6.48 10.67 1.52
N THR A 105 -7.37 11.51 1.00
CA THR A 105 -8.69 11.12 0.50
C THR A 105 -8.73 10.91 -1.02
N CYS A 106 -7.64 11.26 -1.70
CA CYS A 106 -7.38 11.04 -3.13
C CYS A 106 -5.86 10.95 -3.35
N LEU A 107 -5.44 10.26 -4.40
CA LEU A 107 -4.06 10.31 -4.92
C LEU A 107 -3.98 11.12 -6.21
N ASN A 108 -5.09 11.14 -6.96
CA ASN A 108 -5.14 11.76 -8.27
C ASN A 108 -6.55 12.26 -8.61
N ASP A 109 -6.67 13.07 -9.67
CA ASP A 109 -7.94 13.70 -10.08
C ASP A 109 -9.04 12.69 -10.46
N GLY A 110 -8.66 11.47 -10.85
CA GLY A 110 -9.57 10.36 -11.16
C GLY A 110 -10.23 9.74 -9.93
N ASP A 111 -9.64 9.90 -8.74
CA ASP A 111 -10.25 9.49 -7.47
C ASP A 111 -11.36 10.45 -7.02
N CYS A 112 -11.44 11.63 -7.64
CA CYS A 112 -12.38 12.68 -7.31
C CYS A 112 -13.63 12.65 -8.19
N LEU A 113 -14.72 13.24 -7.67
CA LEU A 113 -15.91 13.48 -8.48
C LEU A 113 -15.59 14.42 -9.66
N THR A 114 -16.37 14.28 -10.74
CA THR A 114 -16.15 15.00 -12.01
C THR A 114 -15.87 16.48 -11.80
N GLY A 115 -14.72 16.94 -12.32
CA GLY A 115 -14.31 18.35 -12.34
C GLY A 115 -13.54 18.80 -11.10
N LEU A 116 -13.43 17.98 -10.05
CA LEU A 116 -12.61 18.28 -8.87
C LEU A 116 -11.16 17.85 -9.10
N LYS A 117 -10.21 18.54 -8.47
CA LYS A 117 -8.80 18.15 -8.49
C LYS A 117 -8.38 17.55 -7.16
N CYS A 118 -7.51 16.55 -7.21
CA CYS A 118 -6.83 16.06 -6.03
C CYS A 118 -5.64 16.96 -5.71
N CYS A 119 -5.71 17.67 -4.59
CA CYS A 119 -4.75 18.71 -4.24
C CYS A 119 -4.16 18.47 -2.85
N LYS A 120 -2.88 18.81 -2.68
CA LYS A 120 -2.25 18.84 -1.35
C LYS A 120 -2.94 19.90 -0.50
N GLY A 121 -3.62 19.45 0.55
CA GLY A 121 -4.19 20.27 1.61
C GLY A 121 -3.21 20.49 2.77
N PRO A 122 -3.65 21.18 3.83
CA PRO A 122 -2.84 21.36 5.04
C PRO A 122 -2.67 20.03 5.80
N CYS A 123 -3.55 19.05 5.59
CA CYS A 123 -3.51 17.76 6.26
C CYS A 123 -3.83 16.62 5.29
N GLY A 124 -2.93 16.39 4.32
CA GLY A 124 -3.08 15.36 3.29
C GLY A 124 -3.80 15.86 2.05
N ASN A 125 -3.97 14.98 1.08
CA ASN A 125 -4.59 15.26 -0.21
C ASN A 125 -6.12 15.19 -0.14
N SER A 126 -6.78 16.15 -0.76
CA SER A 126 -8.24 16.21 -0.83
C SER A 126 -8.77 16.70 -2.17
N CYS A 127 -9.97 16.24 -2.49
CA CYS A 127 -10.70 16.67 -3.68
C CYS A 127 -11.27 18.07 -3.45
N VAL A 128 -10.82 19.03 -4.26
CA VAL A 128 -11.22 20.44 -4.15
C VAL A 128 -11.63 21.01 -5.50
N GLU A 129 -12.42 22.07 -5.48
CA GLU A 129 -12.76 22.82 -6.69
C GLU A 129 -11.48 23.50 -7.25
N PRO A 130 -11.18 23.31 -8.55
CA PRO A 130 -10.01 23.93 -9.15
C PRO A 130 -10.17 25.44 -9.31
N LEU A 131 -9.07 26.17 -9.12
CA LEU A 131 -9.01 27.54 -9.60
C LEU A 131 -8.96 27.50 -11.13
N LYS A 132 -9.84 28.30 -11.76
CA LYS A 132 -9.80 28.50 -13.20
C LYS A 132 -8.45 29.13 -13.57
N ASP A 133 -7.90 28.69 -14.69
CA ASP A 133 -6.79 29.38 -15.33
C ASP A 133 -7.35 30.65 -15.97
N THR A 134 -7.58 31.68 -15.15
CA THR A 134 -7.71 33.02 -15.65
C THR A 134 -6.33 33.40 -16.17
N PHE A 135 -6.06 33.09 -17.43
CA PHE A 135 -5.18 33.94 -18.21
C PHE A 135 -5.83 35.32 -18.21
N SER A 136 -5.60 36.13 -17.17
CA SER A 136 -5.56 37.56 -17.40
C SER A 136 -4.34 37.76 -18.27
N PRO A 137 -4.47 38.22 -19.53
CA PRO A 137 -3.34 38.87 -20.15
C PRO A 137 -3.00 39.99 -19.16
N LEU A 138 -1.80 39.92 -18.55
CA LEU A 138 -1.18 41.13 -18.07
C LEU A 138 -1.22 42.05 -19.28
N GLN A 139 -2.04 43.09 -19.18
CA GLN A 139 -2.12 44.13 -20.17
C GLN A 139 -0.70 44.65 -20.33
N GLN A 140 -0.10 44.27 -21.46
CA GLN A 140 1.12 44.86 -21.98
C GLN A 140 0.72 46.25 -22.43
N ASP A 141 1.04 47.24 -21.61
CA ASP A 141 1.25 48.63 -22.01
C ASP A 141 2.70 49.00 -21.62
#